data_AF-A0A256GD91-F1
#
_entry.id   AF-A0A256GD91-F1
#
_cell.length_a   1.000
_cell.length_b   1.000
_cell.length_c   1.000
_cell.angle_alpha   90.00
_cell.angle_beta   90.00
_cell.angle_gamma   90.00
#
_symmetry.space_group_name_H-M   'P 1'
#
loop_
_entity.id
_entity.type
_entity.pdbx_description
1 polymer ?
#
loop_
_entity_poly.entity_id
_entity_poly.type
_entity_poly.pdbx_seq_one_letter_code
_entity_poly.pdbx_strand_id
1 'polypeptide(L)'
;MIHSKERGPTSVFEFLDRFRGEGFTQPVICVPTTYNNVRAQDLHARGASIVIHANHLLRASHFAMRQICMSLLENDRSMEADNIITPVAEIFREVGYDAALARDAARDSAS
;
A
#
# COMPACT_ATOMS: atom_id res chain seq x y z
N MET A 1 15.54 -9.77 -8.08
CA MET A 1 14.10 -9.73 -7.72
C MET A 1 13.45 -10.95 -8.31
N ILE A 2 12.72 -11.74 -7.52
CA ILE A 2 11.96 -12.90 -7.98
C ILE A 2 10.46 -12.63 -7.90
N HIS A 3 9.77 -12.97 -8.99
CA HIS A 3 8.32 -12.94 -9.07
C HIS A 3 7.84 -14.21 -9.76
N SER A 4 6.68 -14.70 -9.34
CA SER A 4 6.00 -15.84 -9.93
C SER A 4 4.59 -15.42 -10.30
N LYS A 5 4.04 -15.99 -11.37
CA LYS A 5 2.62 -15.85 -11.74
C LYS A 5 1.76 -16.97 -11.15
N GLU A 6 2.39 -17.97 -10.55
CA GLU A 6 1.70 -19.09 -9.92
C GLU A 6 0.94 -18.61 -8.68
N ARG A 7 -0.15 -19.32 -8.35
CA ARG A 7 -0.93 -19.05 -7.13
C ARG A 7 -0.26 -19.57 -5.86
N GLY A 8 0.68 -20.51 -5.99
CA GLY A 8 1.41 -21.10 -4.89
C GLY A 8 2.85 -20.55 -4.78
N PRO A 9 3.47 -20.65 -3.60
CA PRO A 9 4.83 -20.16 -3.37
C PRO A 9 5.93 -21.15 -3.75
N THR A 10 5.58 -22.36 -4.21
CA THR A 10 6.51 -23.49 -4.37
C THR A 10 7.77 -23.11 -5.16
N SER A 11 7.60 -22.51 -6.34
CA SER A 11 8.73 -22.07 -7.19
C SER A 11 9.59 -20.99 -6.53
N VAL A 12 8.99 -20.09 -5.75
CA VAL A 12 9.70 -19.02 -5.03
C VAL A 12 10.46 -19.58 -3.84
N PHE A 13 9.88 -20.52 -3.10
CA PHE A 13 10.55 -21.20 -1.99
C PHE A 13 11.72 -22.04 -2.47
N GLU A 14 11.56 -22.82 -3.55
CA GLU A 14 12.64 -23.60 -4.12
C GLU A 14 13.81 -22.70 -4.53
N PHE A 15 13.52 -21.57 -5.20
CA PHE A 15 14.54 -20.59 -5.55
C PHE A 15 15.28 -20.06 -4.31
N LEU A 16 14.53 -19.63 -3.27
CA LEU A 16 15.10 -19.07 -2.06
C LEU A 16 16.01 -20.08 -1.34
N ASP A 17 15.53 -21.29 -1.15
CA ASP A 17 16.26 -22.36 -0.48
C ASP A 17 17.54 -22.71 -1.23
N ARG A 18 17.48 -22.84 -2.57
CA ARG A 18 18.66 -23.12 -3.41
C ARG A 18 19.64 -21.95 -3.43
N PHE A 19 19.14 -20.73 -3.60
CA PHE A 19 19.98 -19.53 -3.66
C PHE A 19 20.78 -19.35 -2.36
N ARG A 20 20.16 -19.58 -1.20
CA ARG A 20 20.87 -19.53 0.08
C ARG A 20 21.74 -20.76 0.31
N GLY A 21 21.30 -21.95 -0.10
CA GLY A 21 22.08 -23.19 -0.03
C GLY A 21 23.38 -23.14 -0.84
N GLU A 22 23.41 -22.41 -1.95
CA GLU A 22 24.60 -22.17 -2.77
C GLU A 22 25.53 -21.08 -2.19
N GLY A 23 25.20 -20.51 -1.02
CA GLY A 23 26.03 -19.53 -0.32
C GLY A 23 25.92 -18.10 -0.83
N PHE A 24 24.98 -17.81 -1.73
CA PHE A 24 24.75 -16.45 -2.21
C PHE A 24 24.20 -15.56 -1.11
N THR A 25 24.80 -14.38 -0.95
CA THR A 25 24.45 -13.39 0.09
C THR A 25 23.71 -12.17 -0.46
N GLN A 26 23.55 -12.09 -1.78
CA GLN A 26 22.88 -10.97 -2.43
C GLN A 26 21.43 -10.84 -1.94
N PRO A 27 20.91 -9.60 -1.79
CA PRO A 27 19.54 -9.38 -1.38
C PRO A 27 18.54 -9.99 -2.38
N VAL A 28 17.54 -10.71 -1.85
CA VAL A 28 16.45 -11.24 -2.68
C VAL A 28 15.18 -10.47 -2.37
N ILE A 29 14.55 -9.95 -3.42
CA ILE A 29 13.28 -9.21 -3.33
C ILE A 29 12.17 -10.12 -3.82
N CYS A 30 11.13 -10.32 -3.01
CA CYS A 30 9.94 -11.09 -3.35
C CYS A 30 8.72 -10.17 -3.52
N VAL A 31 7.86 -10.49 -4.48
CA VAL A 31 6.61 -9.77 -4.75
C VAL A 31 5.44 -10.76 -4.73
N PRO A 32 4.78 -10.99 -3.58
CA PRO A 32 3.77 -12.05 -3.41
C PRO A 32 2.37 -11.63 -3.88
N THR A 33 2.25 -11.03 -5.06
CA THR A 33 0.93 -10.59 -5.56
C THR A 33 0.02 -11.77 -5.92
N THR A 34 0.55 -12.85 -6.51
CA THR A 34 -0.24 -14.02 -6.95
C THR A 34 -0.23 -15.16 -5.94
N TYR A 35 0.82 -15.29 -5.12
CA TYR A 35 0.97 -16.25 -4.03
C TYR A 35 0.80 -15.55 -2.67
N ASN A 36 -0.25 -14.73 -2.58
CA ASN A 36 -0.54 -13.85 -1.44
C ASN A 36 -1.05 -14.59 -0.19
N ASN A 37 -1.13 -15.92 -0.23
CA ASN A 37 -1.41 -16.77 0.94
C ASN A 37 -0.19 -16.94 1.86
N VAL A 38 1.00 -16.57 1.40
CA VAL A 38 2.25 -16.66 2.17
C VAL A 38 2.52 -15.41 2.98
N ARG A 39 2.95 -15.59 4.24
CA ARG A 39 3.34 -14.48 5.10
C ARG A 39 4.74 -13.98 4.73
N ALA A 40 4.96 -12.68 4.85
CA ALA A 40 6.28 -12.09 4.65
C ALA A 40 7.35 -12.72 5.55
N GLN A 41 6.99 -13.13 6.77
CA GLN A 41 7.87 -13.82 7.71
C GLN A 41 8.37 -15.18 7.17
N ASP A 42 7.51 -15.94 6.48
CA ASP A 42 7.89 -17.23 5.90
C ASP A 42 8.87 -17.05 4.74
N LEU A 43 8.68 -16.00 3.94
CA LEU A 43 9.63 -15.61 2.88
C LEU A 43 10.97 -15.19 3.49
N HIS A 44 10.95 -14.42 4.58
CA HIS A 44 12.15 -13.95 5.25
C HIS A 44 12.93 -15.11 5.89
N ALA A 45 12.24 -16.05 6.53
CA ALA A 45 12.83 -17.25 7.11
C ALA A 45 13.56 -18.11 6.06
N ARG A 46 13.13 -18.05 4.79
CA ARG A 46 13.77 -18.73 3.65
C ARG A 46 14.84 -17.88 2.95
N GLY A 47 15.09 -16.67 3.42
CA GLY A 47 16.17 -15.82 2.94
C GLY A 47 15.76 -14.70 2.00
N ALA A 48 14.48 -14.37 1.86
CA ALA A 48 14.06 -13.14 1.20
C ALA A 48 14.45 -11.92 2.06
N SER A 49 15.06 -10.91 1.45
CA SER A 49 15.51 -9.69 2.14
C SER A 49 14.42 -8.62 2.19
N ILE A 50 13.63 -8.50 1.13
CA ILE A 50 12.57 -7.49 1.00
C ILE A 50 11.33 -8.16 0.42
N VAL A 51 10.16 -7.79 0.96
CA VAL A 51 8.85 -8.20 0.44
C VAL A 51 8.09 -6.97 0.00
N ILE A 52 7.63 -6.94 -1.26
CA ILE A 52 6.91 -5.80 -1.85
C ILE A 52 5.45 -6.17 -2.08
N HIS A 53 4.54 -5.43 -1.44
CA HIS A 53 3.10 -5.49 -1.71
C HIS A 53 2.73 -4.54 -2.86
N ALA A 54 3.06 -4.94 -4.10
CA ALA A 54 3.15 -4.03 -5.24
C ALA A 54 1.95 -3.11 -5.54
N ASN A 55 0.74 -3.66 -5.68
CA ASN A 55 -0.40 -2.93 -6.26
C ASN A 55 -1.66 -2.90 -5.39
N HIS A 56 -1.56 -3.31 -4.13
CA HIS A 56 -2.71 -3.46 -3.24
C HIS A 56 -3.37 -2.11 -2.92
N LEU A 57 -2.58 -1.06 -2.67
CA LEU A 57 -3.09 0.27 -2.38
C LEU A 57 -3.86 0.85 -3.58
N LEU A 58 -3.29 0.79 -4.79
CA LEU A 58 -3.98 1.23 -6.01
C LEU A 58 -5.30 0.49 -6.23
N ARG A 59 -5.32 -0.84 -6.02
CA ARG A 59 -6.54 -1.65 -6.15
C ARG A 59 -7.59 -1.28 -5.11
N ALA A 60 -7.18 -1.00 -3.88
CA ALA A 60 -8.06 -0.54 -2.82
C ALA A 60 -8.65 0.85 -3.14
N SER A 61 -7.81 1.80 -3.55
CA SER A 61 -8.25 3.14 -3.98
C SER A 61 -9.23 3.04 -5.14
N HIS A 62 -8.94 2.24 -6.17
CA HIS A 62 -9.85 2.04 -7.30
C HIS A 62 -11.21 1.47 -6.87
N PHE A 63 -11.20 0.48 -5.96
CA PHE A 63 -12.44 -0.08 -5.43
C PHE A 63 -13.26 1.00 -4.70
N ALA A 64 -12.65 1.73 -3.77
CA ALA A 64 -13.32 2.79 -3.01
C ALA A 64 -13.85 3.90 -3.94
N MET A 65 -13.01 4.42 -4.84
CA MET A 65 -13.40 5.43 -5.82
C MET A 65 -14.62 4.97 -6.64
N ARG A 66 -14.64 3.71 -7.10
CA ARG A 66 -15.79 3.17 -7.84
C ARG A 66 -17.07 3.16 -7.00
N GLN A 67 -16.99 2.77 -5.73
CA GLN A 67 -18.17 2.77 -4.84
C GLN A 67 -18.72 4.18 -4.63
N ILE A 68 -17.85 5.15 -4.37
CA ILE A 68 -18.28 6.55 -4.19
C ILE A 68 -18.88 7.12 -5.47
N CYS A 69 -18.27 6.88 -6.63
CA CYS A 69 -18.83 7.31 -7.91
C CYS A 69 -20.26 6.79 -8.11
N MET A 70 -20.49 5.50 -7.91
CA MET A 70 -21.84 4.91 -8.03
C MET A 70 -22.83 5.56 -7.07
N SER A 71 -22.44 5.76 -5.81
CA SER A 71 -23.28 6.42 -4.81
C SER A 71 -23.65 7.85 -5.21
N LEU A 72 -22.69 8.63 -5.71
CA LEU A 72 -22.95 10.00 -6.20
C LEU A 72 -23.95 10.00 -7.37
N LEU A 73 -23.75 9.09 -8.33
CA LEU A 73 -24.62 8.93 -9.51
C LEU A 73 -26.04 8.52 -9.14
N GLU A 74 -26.22 7.64 -8.15
CA GLU A 74 -27.52 7.13 -7.72
C GLU A 74 -28.30 8.14 -6.86
N ASN A 75 -27.60 8.96 -6.05
CA ASN A 75 -28.23 9.82 -5.05
C ASN A 75 -28.25 11.31 -5.45
N ASP A 76 -27.55 11.71 -6.52
CA ASP A 76 -27.39 13.11 -6.96
C ASP A 76 -26.88 14.05 -5.85
N ARG A 77 -26.16 13.47 -4.86
CA ARG A 77 -25.55 14.16 -3.71
C ARG A 77 -24.50 13.27 -3.06
N SER A 78 -23.71 13.83 -2.14
CA SER A 78 -22.58 13.15 -1.49
C SER A 78 -22.81 12.72 -0.04
N MET A 79 -24.01 12.87 0.52
CA MET A 79 -24.28 12.58 1.94
C MET A 79 -23.92 11.13 2.32
N GLU A 80 -24.18 10.18 1.43
CA GLU A 80 -23.94 8.75 1.63
C GLU A 80 -22.44 8.40 1.63
N ALA A 81 -21.61 9.23 0.97
CA ALA A 81 -20.17 9.04 0.89
C ALA A 81 -19.44 9.37 2.20
N ASP A 82 -19.96 10.30 3.01
CA ASP A 82 -19.32 10.80 4.23
C ASP A 82 -19.02 9.70 5.27
N ASN A 83 -19.83 8.62 5.30
CA ASN A 83 -19.63 7.50 6.22
C ASN A 83 -18.53 6.52 5.77
N ILE A 84 -18.01 6.67 4.55
CA ILE A 84 -17.15 5.70 3.87
C ILE A 84 -15.76 6.28 3.60
N ILE A 85 -15.64 7.60 3.51
CA ILE A 85 -14.41 8.30 3.18
C ILE A 85 -13.79 8.99 4.40
N THR A 86 -12.50 9.25 4.31
CA THR A 86 -11.77 10.03 5.31
C THR A 86 -12.33 11.45 5.40
N PRO A 87 -12.58 12.00 6.60
CA PRO A 87 -13.04 13.37 6.77
C PRO A 87 -12.06 14.39 6.17
N VAL A 88 -12.58 15.47 5.58
CA VAL A 88 -11.73 16.53 4.96
C VAL A 88 -10.73 17.14 5.96
N ALA A 89 -11.11 17.27 7.23
CA ALA A 89 -10.24 17.79 8.28
C ALA A 89 -9.03 16.88 8.57
N GLU A 90 -9.19 15.57 8.39
CA GLU A 90 -8.07 14.62 8.51
C GLU A 90 -7.14 14.75 7.30
N ILE A 91 -7.70 14.85 6.08
CA ILE A 91 -6.91 15.10 4.86
C ILE A 91 -6.09 16.38 4.98
N PHE A 92 -6.68 17.48 5.44
CA PHE A 92 -5.96 18.75 5.66
C PHE A 92 -4.76 18.60 6.59
N ARG A 93 -4.93 17.83 7.67
CA ARG A 93 -3.84 17.53 8.60
C ARG A 93 -2.74 16.71 7.95
N GLU A 94 -3.10 15.68 7.19
CA GLU A 94 -2.16 14.80 6.48
C GLU A 94 -1.34 15.55 5.42
N VAL A 95 -1.96 16.48 4.68
CA VAL A 95 -1.26 17.28 3.67
C VAL A 95 -0.52 18.49 4.25
N GLY A 96 -0.54 18.67 5.58
CA GLY A 96 0.16 19.75 6.26
C GLY A 96 -0.48 21.14 6.08
N TYR A 97 -1.76 21.20 5.75
CA TYR A 97 -2.51 22.45 5.58
C TYR A 97 -2.57 23.26 6.89
N ASP A 98 -2.83 22.59 8.01
CA ASP A 98 -2.88 23.23 9.34
C ASP A 98 -1.55 23.91 9.70
N ALA A 99 -0.43 23.26 9.35
CA ALA A 99 0.90 23.81 9.56
C ALA A 99 1.19 25.02 8.65
N ALA A 100 0.60 25.06 7.45
CA ALA A 100 0.68 26.23 6.58
C ALA A 100 -0.06 27.42 7.19
N LEU A 101 -1.30 27.22 7.65
CA LEU A 101 -2.09 28.27 8.31
C LEU A 101 -1.40 28.84 9.55
N ALA A 102 -0.80 27.99 10.37
CA ALA A 102 -0.06 28.43 11.56
C ALA A 102 1.15 29.32 11.21
N ARG A 103 1.87 29.01 10.12
CA ARG A 103 3.00 29.83 9.64
C ARG A 103 2.53 31.18 9.11
N ASP A 104 1.41 31.21 8.38
CA ASP A 104 0.86 32.45 7.83
C ASP A 104 0.40 33.39 8.95
N ALA A 105 -0.31 32.86 9.95
CA ALA A 105 -0.72 33.63 11.12
C ALA A 105 0.48 34.19 11.92
N ALA A 106 1.55 33.40 12.07
CA ALA A 106 2.77 33.86 12.74
C ALA A 106 3.48 34.97 11.95
N ARG A 107 3.47 34.90 10.61
CA ARG A 107 4.06 35.94 9.75
C ARG A 107 3.29 37.25 9.86
N ASP A 108 1.97 37.19 9.81
CA ASP A 108 1.11 38.37 9.88
C ASP A 108 1.16 39.03 11.26
N SER A 109 1.46 38.26 12.33
CA SER A 109 1.68 38.81 13.67
C SER A 109 3.05 39.47 13.90
N ALA A 110 4.01 39.29 12.98
CA ALA A 110 5.37 39.81 13.07
C ALA A 110 5.63 41.05 12.19
N SER A 111 4.65 41.44 11.38
CA SER A 111 4.62 42.63 10.51
C SER A 111 3.74 43.71 11.09
#